data_AF-A0A957TRV5-F1
#
_entry.id   AF-A0A957TRV5-F1
#
_cell.length_a   1.000
_cell.length_b   1.000
_cell.length_c   1.000
_cell.angle_alpha   90.00
_cell.angle_beta   90.00
_cell.angle_gamma   90.00
#
_symmetry.space_group_name_H-M   'P 1'
#
loop_
_entity.id
_entity.type
_entity.pdbx_description
1 polymer ?
#
loop_
_entity_poly.entity_id
_entity_poly.type
_entity_poly.pdbx_seq_one_letter_code
_entity_poly.pdbx_strand_id
1 'polypeptide(L)'
;TLLVEELTRPYITAARGRGFRPLRVLLRHAMGNVWPPLLMTMTASLRLLTGELLLVEKLFGWPGLGRLVTTALVPPSTAMVGSMAGAASYFLYPELVAGALTAFALLFLLIDLGAALLVHRLDPRLRQAVAVPLG
;
A
#
# COMPACT_ATOMS: atom_id res chain seq x y z
N THR A 1 6.22 18.05 -3.77
CA THR A 1 6.84 18.98 -2.81
C THR A 1 8.12 18.43 -2.22
N LEU A 2 8.18 17.15 -1.81
CA LEU A 2 9.36 16.50 -1.21
C LEU A 2 10.70 16.80 -1.92
N LEU A 3 10.77 16.67 -3.25
CA LEU A 3 12.00 16.95 -4.00
C LEU A 3 12.38 18.44 -4.04
N VAL A 4 11.39 19.33 -4.11
CA VAL A 4 11.63 20.78 -4.15
C VAL A 4 12.19 21.23 -2.81
N GLU A 5 11.61 20.74 -1.72
CA GLU A 5 12.05 21.00 -0.35
C GLU A 5 13.46 20.45 -0.11
N GLU A 6 13.73 19.24 -0.60
CA GLU A 6 15.05 18.63 -0.47
C GLU A 6 16.15 19.39 -1.22
N LEU A 7 15.82 19.96 -2.39
CA LEU A 7 16.76 20.77 -3.17
C LEU A 7 17.13 22.11 -2.52
N THR A 8 16.38 22.56 -1.51
CA THR A 8 16.69 23.79 -0.74
C THR A 8 17.59 23.54 0.47
N ARG A 9 17.91 22.28 0.77
CA ARG A 9 18.74 21.93 1.93
C ARG A 9 20.16 22.49 1.82
N PRO A 10 20.79 22.90 2.95
CA PRO A 10 22.14 23.51 2.95
C PRO A 10 23.24 22.67 2.28
N TYR A 11 23.13 21.33 2.35
CA TYR A 11 24.11 20.43 1.75
C TYR A 11 24.03 20.42 0.21
N ILE A 12 22.84 20.66 -0.38
CA ILE A 12 22.65 20.81 -1.82
C ILE A 12 23.29 22.12 -2.29
N THR A 13 23.07 23.21 -1.53
CA THR A 13 23.68 24.52 -1.80
C THR A 13 25.21 24.45 -1.72
N ALA A 14 25.76 23.76 -0.72
CA ALA A 14 27.19 23.51 -0.62
C ALA A 14 27.73 22.65 -1.77
N ALA A 15 26.99 21.63 -2.22
CA ALA A 15 27.38 20.80 -3.36
C ALA A 15 27.39 21.61 -4.68
N ARG A 16 26.43 22.53 -4.87
CA ARG A 16 26.43 23.46 -6.01
C ARG A 16 27.60 24.44 -5.94
N GLY A 17 27.90 24.99 -4.76
CA GLY A 17 29.06 25.87 -4.53
C GLY A 17 30.42 25.21 -4.80
N ARG A 18 30.49 23.88 -4.69
CA ARG A 18 31.67 23.07 -5.04
C ARG A 18 31.78 22.73 -6.54
N GLY A 19 30.87 23.22 -7.38
CA GLY A 19 30.90 23.01 -8.83
C GLY A 19 30.44 21.62 -9.29
N PHE A 20 29.76 20.84 -8.45
CA PHE A 20 29.20 19.57 -8.90
C PHE A 20 28.10 19.79 -9.95
N ARG A 21 28.12 18.97 -11.01
CA ARG A 21 27.10 19.02 -12.08
C ARG A 21 25.69 18.90 -11.48
N PRO A 22 24.71 19.73 -11.91
CA PRO A 22 23.34 19.71 -11.38
C PRO A 22 22.69 18.33 -11.43
N LEU A 23 22.93 17.57 -12.51
CA LEU A 23 22.41 16.22 -12.68
C LEU A 23 22.95 15.23 -11.62
N ARG A 24 24.23 15.38 -11.23
CA ARG A 24 24.86 14.53 -10.21
C ARG A 24 24.33 14.84 -8.82
N VAL A 25 24.08 16.11 -8.53
CA VAL A 25 23.47 16.55 -7.26
C VAL A 25 22.03 16.04 -7.17
N LEU A 26 21.26 16.15 -8.25
CA LEU A 26 19.89 15.65 -8.30
C LEU A 26 19.82 14.12 -8.12
N LEU A 27 20.52 13.35 -8.96
CA LEU A 27 20.39 11.89 -9.00
C LEU A 27 21.03 11.20 -7.79
N ARG A 28 22.16 11.71 -7.30
CA ARG A 28 22.93 11.02 -6.25
C ARG A 28 22.68 11.55 -4.84
N HIS A 29 22.29 12.83 -4.70
CA HIS A 29 22.10 13.44 -3.38
C HIS A 29 20.62 13.66 -3.08
N ALA A 30 19.91 14.41 -3.94
CA ALA A 30 18.50 14.72 -3.69
C ALA A 30 17.60 13.49 -3.84
N MET A 31 17.71 12.74 -4.95
CA MET A 31 16.92 11.53 -5.18
C MET A 31 17.18 10.46 -4.13
N GLY A 32 18.45 10.20 -3.79
CA GLY A 32 18.83 9.24 -2.75
C GLY A 32 18.14 9.53 -1.40
N ASN A 33 17.94 10.79 -1.04
CA ASN A 33 17.30 11.19 0.20
C ASN A 33 15.76 11.24 0.12
N VAL A 34 15.19 11.34 -1.08
CA VAL A 34 13.72 11.43 -1.30
C VAL A 34 13.10 10.06 -1.58
N TRP A 35 13.88 9.08 -2.03
CA TRP A 35 13.39 7.71 -2.31
C TRP A 35 12.71 7.04 -1.12
N PRO A 36 13.26 7.06 0.11
CA PRO A 36 12.62 6.41 1.26
C PRO A 36 11.22 6.97 1.61
N PRO A 37 11.01 8.30 1.78
CA PRO A 37 9.68 8.83 2.06
C PRO A 37 8.71 8.68 0.87
N LEU A 38 9.20 8.71 -0.37
CA LEU A 38 8.38 8.39 -1.54
C LEU A 38 7.83 6.97 -1.47
N LEU A 39 8.69 5.97 -1.22
CA LEU A 39 8.29 4.57 -1.12
C LEU A 39 7.27 4.35 -0.01
N MET A 40 7.45 4.98 1.15
CA MET A 40 6.46 4.91 2.24
C MET A 40 5.10 5.46 1.81
N THR A 41 5.07 6.61 1.14
CA THR A 41 3.83 7.23 0.69
C THR A 41 3.13 6.38 -0.37
N MET A 42 3.88 5.84 -1.33
CA MET A 42 3.34 4.94 -2.36
C MET A 42 2.75 3.66 -1.75
N THR A 43 3.43 3.09 -0.78
CA THR A 43 2.97 1.90 -0.06
C THR A 43 1.70 2.20 0.73
N ALA A 44 1.63 3.36 1.40
CA ALA A 44 0.42 3.79 2.11
C ALA A 44 -0.77 3.98 1.15
N SER A 45 -0.56 4.57 -0.02
CA SER A 45 -1.60 4.70 -1.05
C SER A 45 -2.08 3.33 -1.55
N LEU A 46 -1.16 2.40 -1.82
CA LEU A 46 -1.50 1.03 -2.20
C LEU A 46 -2.33 0.30 -1.12
N ARG A 47 -2.01 0.51 0.16
CA ARG A 47 -2.77 -0.03 1.28
C ARG A 47 -4.20 0.51 1.33
N LEU A 48 -4.36 1.82 1.15
CA LEU A 48 -5.67 2.47 1.11
C LEU A 48 -6.52 1.94 -0.06
N LEU A 49 -5.93 1.82 -1.25
CA LEU A 49 -6.62 1.27 -2.43
C LEU A 49 -7.09 -0.18 -2.21
N THR A 50 -6.32 -0.97 -1.46
CA THR A 50 -6.70 -2.35 -1.13
C THR A 50 -7.89 -2.40 -0.17
N GLY A 51 -7.97 -1.48 0.80
CA GLY A 51 -9.12 -1.35 1.70
C GLY A 51 -10.39 -0.84 1.00
N GLU A 52 -10.25 -0.01 -0.03
CA GLU A 52 -11.36 0.55 -0.80
C GLU A 52 -11.82 -0.32 -1.98
N LEU A 53 -11.23 -1.51 -2.16
CA LEU A 53 -11.53 -2.40 -3.28
C LEU A 53 -13.03 -2.69 -3.44
N LEU A 54 -13.75 -2.83 -2.32
CA LEU A 54 -15.21 -3.00 -2.28
C LEU A 54 -15.99 -1.83 -2.91
N LEU A 55 -15.52 -0.60 -2.69
CA LEU A 55 -16.20 0.60 -3.20
C LEU A 55 -16.00 0.72 -4.71
N VAL A 56 -14.80 0.45 -5.20
CA VAL A 56 -14.48 0.43 -6.63
C VAL A 56 -15.27 -0.66 -7.35
N GLU A 57 -15.35 -1.88 -6.77
CA GLU A 57 -16.16 -2.98 -7.32
C GLU A 57 -17.64 -2.59 -7.46
N LYS A 58 -18.21 -1.92 -6.45
CA LYS A 58 -19.61 -1.48 -6.49
C LYS A 58 -19.86 -0.37 -7.49
N LEU A 59 -18.96 0.62 -7.58
CA LEU A 59 -19.12 1.77 -8.46
C LEU A 59 -19.03 1.39 -9.95
N PHE A 60 -18.12 0.47 -10.31
CA PHE A 60 -17.91 0.06 -11.70
C PHE A 60 -18.64 -1.23 -12.09
N GLY A 61 -19.35 -1.87 -11.15
CA GLY A 61 -20.11 -3.10 -11.40
C GLY A 61 -19.23 -4.31 -11.76
N TRP A 62 -17.94 -4.27 -11.44
CA TRP A 62 -17.00 -5.36 -11.74
C TRP A 62 -17.09 -6.46 -10.67
N PRO A 63 -17.25 -7.73 -11.06
CA PRO A 63 -17.30 -8.84 -10.11
C PRO A 63 -15.90 -9.12 -9.54
N GLY A 64 -15.62 -8.61 -8.33
CA GLY A 64 -14.35 -8.80 -7.65
C GLY A 64 -14.46 -9.62 -6.35
N LEU A 65 -13.36 -9.61 -5.59
CA LEU A 65 -13.21 -10.37 -4.35
C LEU A 65 -14.10 -9.79 -3.24
N GLY A 66 -14.28 -8.47 -3.19
CA GLY A 66 -15.14 -7.80 -2.20
C GLY A 66 -16.58 -8.32 -2.23
N ARG A 67 -17.11 -8.56 -3.44
CA ARG A 67 -18.43 -9.19 -3.59
C ARG A 67 -18.48 -10.57 -2.94
N LEU A 68 -17.46 -11.42 -3.16
CA LEU A 68 -17.38 -12.77 -2.57
C LEU A 68 -17.41 -12.73 -1.04
N VAL A 69 -16.66 -11.80 -0.43
CA VAL A 69 -16.64 -11.60 1.02
C VAL A 69 -18.02 -11.25 1.55
N THR A 70 -18.66 -10.25 0.94
CA THR A 70 -19.98 -9.79 1.41
C THR A 70 -21.05 -10.86 1.23
N THR A 71 -21.03 -11.63 0.13
CA THR A 71 -21.98 -12.71 -0.09
C THR A 71 -21.75 -13.93 0.82
N ALA A 72 -20.52 -14.18 1.27
CA ALA A 72 -20.23 -15.27 2.20
C ALA A 72 -20.55 -14.92 3.66
N LEU A 73 -20.47 -13.63 4.03
CA LEU A 73 -20.74 -13.15 5.39
C LEU A 73 -22.23 -12.91 5.68
N VAL A 74 -23.06 -12.69 4.65
CA VAL A 74 -24.50 -12.46 4.82
C VAL A 74 -25.21 -13.82 4.89
N PRO A 75 -25.84 -14.18 6.03
CA PRO A 75 -26.62 -15.42 6.12
C PRO A 75 -27.81 -15.33 5.15
N PRO A 76 -28.15 -16.41 4.43
CA PRO A 76 -29.35 -16.44 3.62
C PRO A 76 -30.59 -16.33 4.52
N SER A 77 -31.16 -15.14 4.65
CA SER A 77 -32.51 -14.99 5.19
C SER A 77 -33.48 -15.53 4.14
N THR A 78 -34.46 -16.32 4.59
CA THR A 78 -35.37 -17.13 3.77
C THR A 78 -36.15 -16.37 2.69
N ALA A 79 -36.14 -15.03 2.70
CA ALA A 79 -36.77 -14.18 1.69
C ALA A 79 -35.87 -13.78 0.50
N MET A 80 -34.54 -13.91 0.60
CA MET A 80 -33.58 -13.46 -0.44
C MET A 80 -33.01 -14.60 -1.30
N VAL A 81 -33.22 -15.86 -0.90
CA VAL A 81 -32.63 -17.04 -1.57
C VAL A 81 -33.15 -17.22 -3.01
N GLY A 82 -34.34 -16.69 -3.32
CA GLY A 82 -34.95 -16.82 -4.65
C GLY A 82 -34.43 -15.85 -5.73
N SER A 83 -33.83 -14.71 -5.36
CA SER A 83 -33.40 -13.68 -6.34
C SER A 83 -31.88 -13.62 -6.56
N MET A 84 -31.09 -14.34 -5.76
CA MET A 84 -29.62 -14.35 -5.85
C MET A 84 -29.06 -15.78 -5.87
N ALA A 85 -29.42 -16.56 -6.88
CA ALA A 85 -29.00 -17.97 -7.01
C ALA A 85 -27.48 -18.22 -6.84
N GLY A 86 -26.63 -17.20 -7.07
CA GLY A 86 -25.17 -17.29 -6.84
C GLY A 86 -24.69 -16.91 -5.43
N ALA A 87 -25.41 -16.10 -4.65
CA ALA A 87 -24.96 -15.69 -3.31
C ALA A 87 -25.07 -16.83 -2.29
N ALA A 88 -26.14 -17.64 -2.39
CA ALA A 88 -26.32 -18.83 -1.56
C ALA A 88 -25.25 -19.91 -1.85
N SER A 89 -24.71 -19.96 -3.08
CA SER A 89 -23.66 -20.91 -3.45
C SER A 89 -22.36 -20.68 -2.67
N TYR A 90 -21.95 -19.42 -2.45
CA TYR A 90 -20.72 -19.12 -1.71
C TYR A 90 -20.83 -19.42 -0.22
N PHE A 91 -22.02 -19.28 0.36
CA PHE A 91 -22.29 -19.63 1.75
C PHE A 91 -22.14 -21.14 2.03
N LEU A 92 -22.42 -22.00 1.04
CA LEU A 92 -22.27 -23.45 1.14
C LEU A 92 -20.80 -23.92 1.06
N TYR A 93 -19.88 -23.07 0.59
CA TYR A 93 -18.45 -23.36 0.48
C TYR A 93 -17.59 -22.32 1.22
N PRO A 94 -17.78 -22.15 2.55
CA PRO A 94 -17.08 -21.12 3.31
C PRO A 94 -15.55 -21.31 3.29
N GLU A 95 -15.07 -22.55 3.18
CA GLU A 95 -13.64 -22.86 3.16
C GLU A 95 -12.93 -22.36 1.90
N LEU A 96 -13.58 -22.43 0.72
CA LEU A 96 -13.02 -21.91 -0.53
C LEU A 96 -12.93 -20.38 -0.50
N VAL A 97 -13.97 -19.72 0.02
CA VAL A 97 -13.98 -18.26 0.16
C VAL A 97 -12.95 -17.79 1.17
N ALA A 98 -12.84 -18.47 2.32
CA ALA A 98 -11.81 -18.20 3.32
C ALA A 98 -10.40 -18.42 2.75
N GLY A 99 -10.21 -19.47 1.94
CA GLY A 99 -8.94 -19.74 1.25
C GLY A 99 -8.56 -18.61 0.28
N ALA A 100 -9.48 -18.16 -0.55
CA ALA A 100 -9.25 -17.05 -1.48
C ALA A 100 -8.92 -15.74 -0.75
N LEU A 101 -9.62 -15.46 0.36
CA LEU A 101 -9.35 -14.31 1.22
C LEU A 101 -7.97 -14.36 1.86
N THR A 102 -7.59 -15.54 2.36
CA THR A 102 -6.28 -15.76 2.98
C THR A 102 -5.18 -15.58 1.94
N ALA A 103 -5.33 -16.12 0.74
CA ALA A 103 -4.37 -15.93 -0.36
C ALA A 103 -4.20 -14.45 -0.73
N PHE A 104 -5.31 -13.70 -0.77
CA PHE A 104 -5.28 -12.25 -1.01
C PHE A 104 -4.58 -11.49 0.13
N ALA A 105 -4.88 -11.84 1.38
CA ALA A 105 -4.21 -11.26 2.55
C ALA A 105 -2.70 -11.57 2.55
N LEU A 106 -2.30 -12.77 2.14
CA LEU A 106 -0.89 -13.14 1.98
C LEU A 106 -0.21 -12.34 0.87
N LEU A 107 -0.87 -12.15 -0.28
CA LEU A 107 -0.34 -11.30 -1.34
C LEU A 107 -0.13 -9.86 -0.86
N PHE A 108 -1.12 -9.32 -0.14
CA PHE A 108 -1.05 -7.99 0.44
C PHE A 108 0.13 -7.88 1.43
N LEU A 109 0.26 -8.85 2.32
CA LEU A 109 1.38 -8.94 3.27
C LEU A 109 2.73 -9.00 2.55
N LEU A 110 2.83 -9.76 1.45
CA LEU A 110 4.06 -9.88 0.67
C LEU A 110 4.44 -8.55 -0.01
N ILE A 111 3.46 -7.79 -0.52
CA ILE A 111 3.69 -6.46 -1.08
C ILE A 111 4.17 -5.49 0.01
N ASP A 112 3.49 -5.47 1.16
CA ASP A 112 3.87 -4.64 2.30
C ASP A 112 5.26 -5.01 2.84
N LEU A 113 5.57 -6.31 2.94
CA LEU A 113 6.88 -6.80 3.34
C LEU A 113 7.95 -6.42 2.32
N GLY A 114 7.67 -6.57 1.03
CA GLY A 114 8.57 -6.17 -0.05
C GLY A 114 8.89 -4.68 0.00
N ALA A 115 7.87 -3.84 0.20
CA ALA A 115 8.04 -2.40 0.41
C ALA A 115 8.88 -2.10 1.66
N ALA A 116 8.59 -2.75 2.78
CA ALA A 116 9.36 -2.59 4.02
C ALA A 116 10.82 -3.02 3.85
N LEU A 117 11.09 -4.13 3.16
CA LEU A 117 12.44 -4.59 2.85
C LEU A 117 13.17 -3.64 1.90
N LEU A 118 12.48 -3.11 0.90
CA LEU A 118 13.06 -2.14 -0.04
C LEU A 118 13.45 -0.85 0.67
N VAL A 119 12.56 -0.33 1.52
CA VAL A 119 12.85 0.81 2.40
C VAL A 119 14.01 0.50 3.35
N HIS A 120 14.01 -0.69 3.96
CA HIS A 120 15.08 -1.07 4.89
C HIS A 120 16.45 -1.17 4.20
N ARG A 121 16.50 -1.69 2.97
CA ARG A 121 17.74 -1.74 2.16
C ARG A 121 18.20 -0.36 1.70
N LEU A 122 17.28 0.55 1.43
CA LEU A 122 17.60 1.90 0.97
C LEU A 122 18.01 2.84 2.10
N ASP A 123 17.46 2.67 3.31
CA ASP A 123 17.77 3.60 4.40
C ASP A 123 17.73 2.96 5.81
N PRO A 124 18.89 2.54 6.36
CA PRO A 124 18.99 2.01 7.72
C PRO A 124 18.78 3.08 8.82
N ARG A 125 18.69 4.37 8.47
CA ARG A 125 18.61 5.49 9.44
C ARG A 125 17.22 5.71 10.04
N LEU A 126 16.17 5.19 9.40
CA LEU A 126 14.79 5.26 9.89
C LEU A 126 14.53 4.43 11.17
N ARG A 127 15.52 3.63 11.61
CA ARG A 127 15.48 2.92 12.91
C ARG A 127 15.53 3.84 14.13
N GLN A 128 15.94 5.11 13.99
CA GLN A 128 16.19 5.98 15.16
C GLN A 128 15.06 6.97 15.49
N ALA A 129 14.11 7.22 14.57
CA ALA A 129 13.04 8.19 14.81
C ALA A 129 11.89 7.68 15.70
N VAL A 130 11.79 6.37 15.92
CA VAL A 130 10.79 5.74 16.82
C VAL A 130 11.31 5.59 18.25
N ALA A 131 12.58 5.92 18.50
CA ALA A 131 13.23 5.82 19.80
C ALA A 131 13.37 7.17 20.52
N VAL A 132 12.34 8.03 20.45
CA VAL A 132 12.24 9.17 21.39
C VAL A 132 11.34 8.73 22.54
N PRO A 133 11.90 8.33 23.70
CA PRO A 133 11.10 8.06 24.89
C PRO A 133 10.42 9.37 25.33
N LEU A 134 9.11 9.29 25.52
CA LEU A 134 8.32 10.35 26.14
C LEU A 134 8.83 10.52 27.58
N GLY A 135 9.61 11.58 27.79
CA GLY A 135 9.87 12.17 29.10
C GLY A 135 8.86 13.26 29.38
#